data_AF-A0A7Y2EF50-F1
#
_entry.id   AF-A0A7Y2EF50-F1
#
_cell.length_a   1.000
_cell.length_b   1.000
_cell.length_c   1.000
_cell.angle_alpha   90.00
_cell.angle_beta   90.00
_cell.angle_gamma   90.00
#
_symmetry.space_group_name_H-M   'P 1'
#
loop_
_entity.id
_entity.type
_entity.pdbx_description
1 polymer ?
#
loop_
_entity_poly.entity_id
_entity_poly.type
_entity_poly.pdbx_seq_one_letter_code
_entity_poly.pdbx_strand_id
1 'polypeptide(L)'
;RAYGDLTCNREMWVIENQFHPLWNIPNLGGLDCHHYVIDWLQRALVSGMTNPERVAYVKEGGDGPFGNCEWTPPVGPDEAYF
;
A
#
# COMPACT_ATOMS: atom_id res chain seq x y z
N ARG A 1 12.83 8.64 -4.35
CA ARG A 1 12.85 8.78 -5.83
C ARG A 1 12.09 7.66 -6.56
N ALA A 2 12.48 6.39 -6.42
CA ALA A 2 11.94 5.28 -7.22
C ALA A 2 10.40 5.22 -7.37
N TYR A 3 9.62 5.44 -6.30
CA TYR A 3 8.15 5.45 -6.38
C TYR A 3 7.60 6.67 -7.13
N GLY A 4 8.19 7.86 -6.95
CA GLY A 4 7.74 9.10 -7.59
C GLY A 4 8.09 9.18 -9.09
N ASP A 5 9.09 8.42 -9.52
CA ASP A 5 9.52 8.37 -10.93
C ASP A 5 8.62 7.47 -11.81
N LEU A 6 7.68 6.74 -11.20
CA LEU A 6 6.75 5.84 -11.90
C LEU A 6 5.68 6.63 -12.66
N THR A 7 5.64 6.49 -13.98
CA THR A 7 4.64 7.14 -14.85
C THR A 7 3.36 6.33 -15.07
N CYS A 8 3.26 5.13 -14.49
CA CYS A 8 2.10 4.26 -14.58
C CYS A 8 1.09 4.49 -13.44
N ASN A 9 -0.09 3.85 -13.55
CA ASN A 9 -1.02 3.73 -12.43
C ASN A 9 -0.31 3.02 -11.27
N ARG A 10 -0.36 3.63 -10.08
CA ARG A 10 0.35 3.16 -8.89
C ARG A 10 -0.40 3.54 -7.62
N GLU A 11 -0.21 2.77 -6.56
CA GLU A 11 -0.59 3.11 -5.19
C GLU A 11 0.49 2.51 -4.26
N MET A 12 0.78 3.15 -3.13
CA MET A 12 1.76 2.64 -2.16
C MET A 12 1.07 2.20 -0.88
N TRP A 13 1.34 0.96 -0.46
CA TRP A 13 0.91 0.43 0.83
C TRP A 13 2.13 0.19 1.71
N VAL A 14 2.17 0.87 2.86
CA VAL A 14 3.17 0.69 3.90
C VAL A 14 2.52 -0.12 5.01
N ILE A 15 2.97 -1.37 5.19
CA ILE A 15 2.35 -2.29 6.13
C ILE A 15 3.15 -2.30 7.44
N GLU A 16 2.49 -1.94 8.54
CA GLU A 16 3.10 -1.85 9.86
C GLU A 16 3.65 -3.21 10.32
N ASN A 17 4.88 -3.20 10.84
CA ASN A 17 5.55 -4.36 11.45
C ASN A 17 5.72 -5.59 10.53
N GLN A 18 5.71 -5.40 9.20
CA GLN A 18 5.94 -6.49 8.25
C GLN A 18 7.33 -6.39 7.64
N PHE A 19 8.19 -7.37 7.98
CA PHE A 19 9.49 -7.54 7.35
C PHE A 19 9.40 -8.56 6.21
N HIS A 20 9.28 -9.86 6.49
CA HIS A 20 9.16 -10.92 5.47
C HIS A 20 8.49 -12.15 6.06
N PRO A 21 7.15 -12.20 6.05
CA PRO A 21 6.56 -12.82 4.87
C PRO A 21 5.16 -12.31 4.47
N LEU A 22 4.84 -12.41 3.17
CA LEU A 22 3.62 -11.82 2.55
C LEU A 22 2.33 -12.66 2.70
N TRP A 23 2.32 -13.59 3.65
CA TRP A 23 1.26 -14.55 3.93
C TRP A 23 0.73 -14.38 5.36
N ASN A 24 -0.55 -14.65 5.56
CA ASN A 24 -1.22 -14.50 6.87
C ASN A 24 -0.94 -13.15 7.55
N ILE A 25 -0.98 -12.04 6.80
CA ILE A 25 -0.59 -10.73 7.33
C ILE A 25 -1.70 -10.22 8.26
N PRO A 26 -1.44 -9.99 9.57
CA PRO A 26 -2.48 -9.55 10.52
C PRO A 26 -3.16 -8.24 10.10
N ASN A 27 -2.40 -7.30 9.55
CA ASN A 27 -2.86 -6.02 9.01
C ASN A 27 -3.88 -6.18 7.86
N LEU A 28 -3.88 -7.34 7.19
CA LEU A 28 -4.74 -7.68 6.07
C LEU A 28 -5.81 -8.73 6.46
N GLY A 29 -6.22 -8.74 7.73
CA GLY A 29 -7.20 -9.70 8.23
C GLY A 29 -6.72 -11.15 8.23
N GLY A 30 -5.40 -11.36 8.25
CA GLY A 30 -4.81 -12.69 8.15
C GLY A 30 -4.80 -13.27 6.73
N LEU A 31 -5.05 -12.46 5.70
CA LEU A 31 -4.92 -12.87 4.30
C LEU A 31 -3.50 -12.61 3.76
N ASP A 32 -3.21 -13.27 2.65
CA ASP A 32 -2.00 -13.02 1.86
C ASP A 32 -2.16 -11.72 1.05
N CYS A 33 -1.05 -10.99 0.86
CA CYS A 33 -1.06 -9.72 0.14
C CYS A 33 -1.60 -9.86 -1.30
N HIS A 34 -1.46 -11.05 -1.90
CA HIS A 34 -1.87 -11.34 -3.27
C HIS A 34 -3.36 -11.11 -3.52
N HIS A 35 -4.21 -11.35 -2.52
CA HIS A 35 -5.66 -11.09 -2.64
C HIS A 35 -5.91 -9.60 -2.92
N TYR A 36 -5.30 -8.73 -2.12
CA TYR A 36 -5.41 -7.28 -2.28
C TYR A 36 -4.75 -6.80 -3.57
N VAL A 37 -3.62 -7.38 -3.97
CA VAL A 37 -2.96 -7.06 -5.25
C VAL A 37 -3.87 -7.40 -6.43
N ILE A 38 -4.56 -8.53 -6.40
CA ILE A 38 -5.51 -8.92 -7.46
C ILE A 38 -6.69 -7.93 -7.52
N ASP A 39 -7.23 -7.53 -6.36
CA ASP A 39 -8.29 -6.52 -6.31
C ASP A 39 -7.81 -5.17 -6.86
N TRP A 40 -6.58 -4.77 -6.54
CA TRP A 40 -5.99 -3.55 -7.11
C TRP A 40 -5.79 -3.66 -8.62
N LEU A 41 -5.32 -4.81 -9.12
CA LEU A 41 -5.17 -5.06 -10.57
C LEU A 41 -6.52 -5.04 -11.29
N GLN A 42 -7.58 -5.60 -10.69
CA GLN A 42 -8.93 -5.52 -11.23
C GLN A 42 -9.35 -4.05 -11.38
N ARG A 43 -9.16 -3.24 -10.33
CA ARG A 43 -9.46 -1.81 -10.35
C ARG A 43 -8.64 -1.06 -11.40
N ALA A 44 -7.35 -1.34 -11.48
CA ALA A 44 -6.43 -0.64 -12.37
C ALA A 44 -6.60 -0.99 -13.85
N LEU A 45 -6.77 -2.27 -14.16
CA LEU A 45 -6.77 -2.78 -15.54
C LEU A 45 -8.17 -2.87 -16.14
N VAL A 46 -9.20 -3.10 -15.33
CA VAL A 46 -10.58 -3.29 -15.81
C VAL A 46 -11.43 -2.05 -15.55
N SER A 47 -11.38 -1.51 -14.33
CA SER A 47 -12.24 -0.38 -13.95
C SER A 47 -11.63 1.00 -14.22
N GLY A 48 -10.31 1.09 -14.47
CA GLY A 48 -9.60 2.37 -14.59
C GLY A 48 -9.63 3.22 -13.31
N MET A 49 -9.86 2.60 -12.14
CA MET A 49 -9.98 3.29 -10.85
C MET A 49 -8.70 3.13 -10.04
N THR A 50 -7.78 4.08 -10.17
CA THR A 50 -6.57 4.14 -9.34
C THR A 50 -6.32 5.54 -8.81
N ASN A 51 -5.60 5.65 -7.69
CA ASN A 51 -5.14 6.92 -7.15
C ASN A 51 -3.60 6.98 -7.09
N PRO A 52 -2.93 7.49 -8.14
CA PRO A 52 -1.46 7.58 -8.24
C PRO A 52 -0.74 8.19 -7.03
N GLU A 53 -1.42 9.09 -6.31
CA GLU A 53 -0.86 9.82 -5.17
C GLU A 53 -1.19 9.16 -3.82
N ARG A 54 -1.95 8.05 -3.82
CA ARG A 54 -2.33 7.37 -2.59
C ARG A 54 -1.12 6.68 -1.96
N VAL A 55 -0.92 7.02 -0.70
CA VAL A 55 -0.07 6.30 0.23
C VAL A 55 -0.92 5.86 1.41
N ALA A 56 -0.96 4.56 1.68
CA ALA A 56 -1.75 3.97 2.75
C ALA A 56 -0.83 3.37 3.82
N TYR A 57 -1.03 3.75 5.09
CA TYR A 57 -0.36 3.10 6.22
C TYR A 57 -1.30 2.07 6.85
N VAL A 58 -1.02 0.80 6.61
CA VAL A 58 -1.88 -0.32 7.01
C VAL A 58 -1.44 -0.80 8.39
N LYS A 59 -2.10 -0.27 9.42
CA LYS A 59 -1.84 -0.57 10.83
C LYS A 59 -2.34 -1.96 11.22
N GLU A 60 -1.66 -2.62 12.16
CA GLU A 60 -2.20 -3.84 12.76
C GLU A 60 -3.52 -3.55 13.49
N GLY A 61 -4.56 -4.33 13.18
CA GLY A 61 -5.93 -4.11 13.70
C GLY A 61 -6.63 -2.85 13.19
N GLY A 62 -6.05 -2.16 12.20
CA GLY A 62 -6.62 -0.98 11.56
C GLY A 62 -7.37 -1.29 10.26
N ASP A 63 -7.58 -0.24 9.46
CA ASP A 63 -8.16 -0.36 8.14
C ASP A 63 -7.22 -1.04 7.15
N GLY A 64 -7.80 -1.81 6.23
CA GLY A 64 -7.06 -2.39 5.11
C GLY A 64 -6.61 -1.35 4.07
N PRO A 65 -5.87 -1.75 3.04
CA PRO A 65 -5.25 -0.83 2.07
C PRO A 65 -6.22 0.10 1.32
N PHE A 66 -7.48 -0.31 1.21
CA PHE A 66 -8.56 0.44 0.55
C PHE A 66 -9.46 1.23 1.52
N GLY A 67 -9.15 1.22 2.83
CA GLY A 67 -9.93 1.91 3.87
C GLY A 67 -9.44 3.33 4.15
N ASN A 68 -9.78 3.87 5.32
CA ASN A 68 -9.43 5.24 5.73
C ASN A 68 -8.06 5.27 6.42
N CYS A 69 -7.02 5.05 5.63
CA CYS A 69 -5.65 4.88 6.11
C CYS A 69 -4.61 5.71 5.31
N GLU A 70 -5.06 6.81 4.69
CA GLU A 70 -4.21 7.79 4.04
C GLU A 70 -3.11 8.27 4.97
N TRP A 71 -1.89 8.31 4.44
CA TRP A 71 -0.71 8.62 5.23
C TRP A 71 0.25 9.52 4.47
N THR A 72 0.74 10.54 5.17
CA THR A 72 1.88 11.35 4.71
C THR A 72 3.14 10.83 5.39
N PRO A 73 4.12 10.29 4.63
CA PRO A 73 5.39 9.88 5.19
C PRO A 73 6.05 11.01 6.00
N PRO A 74 6.55 10.75 7.21
CA PRO A 74 7.13 11.78 8.08
C PRO A 74 8.51 12.27 7.60
N VAL A 75 9.13 11.56 6.66
CA VAL A 75 10.40 11.95 6.04
C VAL A 75 10.23 11.97 4.53
N GLY A 76 10.95 12.91 3.91
CA GLY A 76 10.97 13.08 2.47
C GLY A 76 11.72 11.95 1.73
N PRO A 77 11.64 11.92 0.39
CA PRO A 77 12.28 10.89 -0.44
C PRO A 77 13.81 10.79 -0.32
N ASP A 78 14.47 11.83 0.20
CA ASP A 78 15.93 11.93 0.34
C ASP A 78 16.36 11.99 1.82
N GLU A 79 15.44 11.70 2.73
CA GLU A 79 15.65 11.73 4.18
C GLU A 79 15.59 10.30 4.73
N ALA A 80 16.54 9.97 5.61
CA ALA A 80 16.51 8.69 6.31
C ALA A 80 15.51 8.75 7.47
N TYR A 81 14.84 7.63 7.74
CA TYR A 81 14.02 7.49 8.96
C TYR A 81 14.87 7.47 10.25
N PHE A 82 16.21 7.37 10.13
CA PHE A 82 17.19 7.25 11.22
C PHE A 82 18.54 7.88 10.83
#